data_AF-A0A497D0Q7-F1
#
_entry.id   AF-A0A497D0Q7-F1
#
_cell.length_a   1.000
_cell.length_b   1.000
_cell.length_c   1.000
_cell.angle_alpha   90.00
_cell.angle_beta   90.00
_cell.angle_gamma   90.00
#
_symmetry.space_group_name_H-M   'P 1'
#
loop_
_entity.id
_entity.type
_entity.pdbx_description
1 polymer ?
#
loop_
_entity_poly.entity_id
_entity_poly.type
_entity_poly.pdbx_seq_one_letter_code
_entity_poly.pdbx_strand_id
1 'polypeptide(L)'
;VCSWHRRKALFEFAKENGFRKLAFGHHMDDAVETLLINMAYHGNISSMPGKLSMFDGALDSIRPLILLTNKDTAEFARIRNYPELTAKCPYENQTFRKTARGLITELEQLHPKAKWNLFNSMGNIDQEYLP
;
A
#
# COMPACT_ATOMS: atom_id res chain seq x y z
N VAL A 1 0.28 2.33 -16.65
CA VAL A 1 -0.41 1.45 -17.62
C VAL A 1 -0.66 0.04 -17.05
N CYS A 2 0.36 -0.80 -16.80
CA CYS A 2 0.16 -2.19 -16.32
C CYS A 2 -0.72 -2.33 -15.06
N SER A 3 -0.45 -1.53 -14.01
CA SER A 3 -1.21 -1.57 -12.74
C SER A 3 -2.71 -1.29 -12.94
N TRP A 4 -3.05 -0.34 -13.83
CA TRP A 4 -4.44 0.02 -14.13
C TRP A 4 -5.17 -1.14 -14.83
N HIS A 5 -4.58 -1.74 -15.86
CA HIS A 5 -5.17 -2.88 -16.57
C HIS A 5 -5.36 -4.09 -15.66
N ARG A 6 -4.38 -4.40 -14.80
CA ARG A 6 -4.48 -5.51 -13.85
C ARG A 6 -5.66 -5.31 -12.89
N ARG A 7 -5.81 -4.09 -12.36
CA ARG A 7 -6.91 -3.77 -11.44
C ARG A 7 -8.27 -3.82 -12.15
N LYS A 8 -8.35 -3.30 -13.38
CA LYS A 8 -9.56 -3.40 -14.21
C LYS A 8 -9.97 -4.86 -14.42
N ALA A 9 -9.05 -5.71 -14.84
CA ALA A 9 -9.32 -7.15 -15.05
C ALA A 9 -9.78 -7.85 -13.76
N LEU A 10 -9.18 -7.55 -12.61
CA LEU A 10 -9.62 -8.11 -11.32
C LEU A 10 -11.03 -7.64 -10.93
N PHE A 11 -11.38 -6.37 -11.21
CA PHE A 11 -12.71 -5.85 -10.93
C PHE A 11 -13.77 -6.46 -11.85
N GLU A 12 -13.47 -6.61 -13.13
CA GLU A 12 -14.33 -7.28 -14.11
C GLU A 12 -14.57 -8.74 -13.70
N PHE A 13 -13.51 -9.47 -13.39
CA PHE A 13 -13.60 -10.84 -12.89
C PHE A 13 -14.43 -10.93 -11.60
N ALA A 14 -14.22 -10.01 -10.65
CA ALA A 14 -14.98 -9.96 -9.41
C ALA A 14 -16.48 -9.77 -9.68
N LYS A 15 -16.82 -8.86 -10.60
CA LYS A 15 -18.20 -8.57 -10.99
C LYS A 15 -18.85 -9.77 -11.68
N GLU A 16 -18.18 -10.36 -12.66
CA GLU A 16 -18.69 -11.51 -13.45
C GLU A 16 -18.99 -12.73 -12.57
N ASN A 17 -18.23 -12.91 -11.49
CA ASN A 17 -18.37 -14.05 -10.58
C ASN A 17 -19.15 -13.70 -9.29
N GLY A 18 -19.73 -12.50 -9.19
CA GLY A 18 -20.52 -12.09 -8.02
C GLY A 18 -19.72 -11.90 -6.73
N PHE A 19 -18.40 -11.71 -6.81
CA PHE A 19 -17.57 -11.42 -5.65
C PHE A 19 -17.79 -9.99 -5.17
N ARG A 20 -18.08 -9.85 -3.87
CA ARG A 20 -18.30 -8.55 -3.21
C ARG A 20 -17.06 -7.96 -2.57
N LYS A 21 -15.96 -8.71 -2.50
CA LYS A 21 -14.69 -8.28 -1.89
C LYS A 21 -13.51 -8.71 -2.73
N LEU A 22 -12.51 -7.84 -2.86
CA LEU A 22 -11.24 -8.13 -3.49
C LEU A 22 -10.10 -7.81 -2.51
N ALA A 23 -9.35 -8.83 -2.12
CA ALA A 23 -8.24 -8.71 -1.19
C ALA A 23 -6.93 -8.42 -1.92
N PHE A 24 -6.19 -7.42 -1.45
CA PHE A 24 -4.85 -7.10 -1.92
C PHE A 24 -3.83 -7.30 -0.80
N GLY A 25 -2.67 -7.88 -1.14
CA GLY A 25 -1.57 -8.14 -0.21
C GLY A 25 -0.73 -6.92 0.15
N HIS A 26 -1.32 -5.72 0.19
CA HIS A 26 -0.60 -4.50 0.58
C HIS A 26 -0.36 -4.49 2.09
N HIS A 27 0.86 -4.13 2.48
CA HIS A 27 1.29 -4.02 3.87
C HIS A 27 1.47 -2.54 4.28
N MET A 28 1.81 -2.29 5.54
CA MET A 28 1.94 -0.94 6.10
C MET A 28 2.95 -0.08 5.33
N ASP A 29 4.09 -0.66 4.94
CA ASP A 29 5.12 0.05 4.17
C ASP A 29 4.58 0.55 2.82
N ASP A 30 3.70 -0.20 2.14
CA ASP A 30 3.07 0.27 0.89
C ASP A 30 2.21 1.52 1.13
N ALA A 31 1.50 1.58 2.26
CA ALA A 31 0.65 2.70 2.60
C ALA A 31 1.48 3.96 2.90
N VAL A 32 2.57 3.83 3.66
CA VAL A 32 3.46 4.96 3.94
C VAL A 32 4.19 5.43 2.68
N GLU A 33 4.68 4.51 1.85
CA GLU A 33 5.27 4.83 0.54
C GLU A 33 4.28 5.59 -0.35
N THR A 34 3.02 5.13 -0.39
CA THR A 34 1.96 5.76 -1.19
C THR A 34 1.59 7.14 -0.64
N LEU A 35 1.53 7.31 0.68
CA LEU A 35 1.30 8.60 1.33
C LEU A 35 2.36 9.62 0.90
N LEU A 36 3.63 9.26 1.01
CA LEU A 36 4.73 10.16 0.63
C LEU A 36 4.69 10.51 -0.85
N ILE A 37 4.43 9.53 -1.72
CA ILE A 37 4.31 9.79 -3.16
C ILE A 37 3.17 10.77 -3.45
N ASN A 38 2.01 10.55 -2.83
CA ASN A 38 0.83 11.38 -3.05
C ASN A 38 1.02 12.81 -2.54
N MET A 39 1.62 12.98 -1.36
CA MET A 39 1.92 14.30 -0.82
C MET A 39 2.95 15.04 -1.67
N ALA A 40 4.04 14.37 -2.07
CA ALA A 40 5.16 15.02 -2.75
C ALA A 40 4.94 15.26 -4.25
N TYR A 41 4.22 14.35 -4.94
CA TYR A 41 4.09 14.39 -6.40
C TYR A 41 2.67 14.69 -6.89
N HIS A 42 1.65 14.47 -6.06
CA HIS A 42 0.25 14.68 -6.42
C HIS A 42 -0.44 15.79 -5.63
N GLY A 43 0.26 16.39 -4.65
CA GLY A 43 -0.24 17.50 -3.85
C GLY A 43 -1.48 17.15 -3.03
N ASN A 44 -1.68 15.87 -2.68
CA ASN A 44 -2.82 15.45 -1.88
C ASN A 44 -2.41 14.54 -0.73
N ILE A 45 -3.16 14.62 0.37
CA ILE A 45 -3.02 13.72 1.51
C ILE A 45 -3.91 12.52 1.24
N SER A 46 -3.36 11.48 0.61
CA SER A 46 -4.08 10.23 0.37
C SER A 46 -3.13 9.04 0.41
N SER A 47 -3.66 7.86 0.70
CA SER A 47 -2.88 6.63 0.77
C SER A 47 -3.74 5.40 0.38
N MET A 48 -3.64 4.31 1.13
CA MET A 48 -4.26 3.02 0.87
C MET A 48 -5.04 2.58 2.12
N PRO A 49 -6.33 2.96 2.25
CA PRO A 49 -7.11 2.58 3.42
C PRO A 49 -7.29 1.06 3.49
N GLY A 50 -7.42 0.53 4.72
CA GLY A 50 -7.60 -0.92 4.95
C GLY A 50 -8.83 -1.49 4.25
N LYS A 51 -9.87 -0.67 4.09
CA LYS A 51 -11.08 -0.95 3.31
C LYS A 51 -11.43 0.27 2.46
N LEU A 52 -11.77 0.05 1.20
CA LEU A 52 -12.34 1.05 0.31
C LEU A 52 -13.56 0.45 -0.40
N SER A 53 -14.73 1.04 -0.17
CA SER A 53 -15.96 0.70 -0.91
C SER A 53 -15.91 1.36 -2.29
N MET A 54 -16.23 0.59 -3.33
CA MET A 54 -16.21 1.03 -4.72
C MET A 54 -17.54 0.70 -5.40
N PHE A 55 -17.86 1.44 -6.47
CA PHE A 55 -19.05 1.22 -7.30
C PHE A 55 -20.34 1.18 -6.46
N ASP A 56 -20.56 2.23 -5.66
CA ASP A 56 -21.74 2.37 -4.80
C ASP A 56 -21.98 1.17 -3.86
N GLY A 57 -20.90 0.54 -3.40
CA GLY A 57 -20.95 -0.60 -2.48
C GLY A 57 -21.06 -1.97 -3.14
N ALA A 58 -20.96 -2.05 -4.47
CA ALA A 58 -20.94 -3.33 -5.17
C ALA A 58 -19.66 -4.13 -4.90
N LEU A 59 -18.53 -3.47 -4.65
CA LEU A 59 -17.24 -4.12 -4.40
C LEU A 59 -16.44 -3.41 -3.30
N ASP A 60 -15.97 -4.18 -2.32
CA ASP A 60 -15.01 -3.72 -1.32
C ASP A 60 -13.58 -4.13 -1.69
N SER A 61 -12.68 -3.15 -1.84
CA SER A 61 -11.23 -3.40 -1.85
C SER A 61 -10.73 -3.49 -0.40
N ILE A 62 -10.16 -4.64 -0.02
CA ILE A 62 -9.66 -4.88 1.33
C ILE A 62 -8.15 -5.16 1.33
N ARG A 63 -7.46 -4.75 2.40
CA ARG A 63 -6.02 -4.96 2.61
C ARG A 63 -5.79 -5.61 3.97
N PRO A 64 -5.91 -6.95 4.06
CA PRO A 64 -5.81 -7.65 5.35
C PRO A 64 -4.45 -7.49 6.05
N LEU A 65 -3.39 -7.21 5.28
CA LEU A 65 -2.01 -7.11 5.78
C LEU A 65 -1.60 -5.66 6.10
N ILE A 66 -2.51 -4.69 6.04
CA ILE A 66 -2.18 -3.25 6.09
C ILE A 66 -1.50 -2.81 7.40
N LEU A 67 -1.62 -3.61 8.47
CA LEU A 67 -1.01 -3.35 9.78
C LEU A 67 0.33 -4.08 9.97
N LEU A 68 0.73 -4.92 9.03
CA LEU A 68 2.00 -5.65 9.07
C LEU A 68 3.07 -4.86 8.33
N THR A 69 4.31 -4.97 8.77
CA THR A 69 5.44 -4.45 7.99
C THR A 69 5.85 -5.43 6.90
N ASN A 70 6.58 -4.96 5.90
CA ASN A 70 7.20 -5.84 4.90
C ASN A 70 8.11 -6.89 5.56
N LYS A 71 8.79 -6.52 6.66
CA LYS A 71 9.60 -7.43 7.47
C LYS A 71 8.75 -8.55 8.08
N ASP A 72 7.59 -8.22 8.63
CA ASP A 72 6.69 -9.21 9.23
C ASP A 72 6.14 -10.17 8.16
N THR A 73 5.74 -9.64 7.00
CA THR A 73 5.24 -10.48 5.91
C THR A 73 6.32 -11.39 5.33
N ALA A 74 7.56 -10.89 5.20
CA ALA A 74 8.70 -11.69 4.73
C ALA A 74 9.06 -12.80 5.73
N GLU A 75 9.11 -12.47 7.02
CA GLU A 75 9.39 -13.45 8.07
C GLU A 75 8.30 -14.53 8.15
N PHE A 76 7.02 -14.13 8.04
CA PHE A 76 5.93 -15.08 7.97
C PHE A 76 6.04 -16.01 6.76
N ALA A 77 6.36 -15.48 5.58
CA ALA A 77 6.55 -16.28 4.37
C ALA A 77 7.68 -17.32 4.54
N ARG A 78 8.79 -16.92 5.19
CA ARG A 78 9.90 -17.81 5.53
C ARG A 78 9.47 -18.92 6.48
N ILE A 79 8.78 -18.59 7.58
CA ILE A 79 8.28 -19.56 8.56
C ILE A 79 7.32 -20.57 7.91
N ARG A 80 6.51 -20.12 6.96
CA ARG A 80 5.54 -20.96 6.24
C ARG A 80 6.12 -21.69 5.03
N ASN A 81 7.40 -21.48 4.71
CA ASN A 81 8.07 -22.02 3.53
C ASN A 81 7.31 -21.74 2.22
N TYR A 82 6.83 -20.50 2.05
CA TYR A 82 6.23 -20.11 0.78
C TYR A 82 7.30 -19.96 -0.32
N PRO A 83 6.96 -20.32 -1.58
CA PRO A 83 7.91 -20.20 -2.68
C PRO A 83 8.24 -18.73 -2.95
N GLU A 84 9.52 -18.43 -3.13
CA GLU A 84 9.96 -17.12 -3.56
C GLU A 84 9.66 -16.90 -5.05
N LEU A 85 9.23 -15.68 -5.39
CA LEU A 85 9.02 -15.29 -6.78
C LEU A 85 10.37 -15.03 -7.45
N THR A 86 10.73 -15.83 -8.45
CA THR A 86 12.03 -15.73 -9.15
C THR A 86 12.03 -14.72 -10.30
N ALA A 87 10.87 -14.37 -10.84
CA ALA A 87 10.74 -13.45 -11.97
C ALA A 87 10.57 -11.99 -11.50
N LYS A 88 11.51 -11.12 -11.87
CA LYS A 88 11.40 -9.67 -11.68
C LYS A 88 10.82 -8.99 -12.91
N CYS A 89 10.06 -7.92 -12.70
CA CYS A 89 9.52 -7.13 -13.80
C CYS A 89 10.66 -6.32 -14.44
N PRO A 90 10.86 -6.36 -15.77
CA PRO A 90 11.93 -5.59 -16.42
C PRO A 90 11.77 -4.06 -16.24
N TYR A 91 10.57 -3.60 -15.92
CA TYR A 91 10.24 -2.19 -15.68
C TYR A 91 10.24 -1.78 -14.19
N GLU A 92 10.71 -2.65 -13.28
CA GLU A 92 10.67 -2.42 -11.83
C GLU A 92 11.62 -1.31 -11.33
N ASN A 93 12.75 -1.11 -12.03
CA ASN A 93 13.88 -0.34 -11.51
C ASN A 93 13.74 1.19 -11.55
N GLN A 94 12.65 1.74 -12.07
CA GLN A 94 12.46 3.21 -12.22
C GLN A 94 11.13 3.66 -11.61
N THR A 95 10.93 3.41 -10.32
CA THR A 95 9.68 3.79 -9.65
C THR A 95 9.93 4.76 -8.51
N PHE A 96 9.07 5.79 -8.40
CA PHE A 96 9.02 6.70 -7.25
C PHE A 96 8.93 5.94 -5.91
N ARG A 97 8.39 4.72 -5.94
CA ARG A 97 8.30 3.83 -4.79
C ARG A 97 9.66 3.41 -4.22
N LYS A 98 10.65 3.16 -5.07
CA LYS A 98 12.02 2.87 -4.61
C LYS A 98 12.62 4.08 -3.88
N THR A 99 12.43 5.28 -4.42
CA THR A 99 12.87 6.53 -3.79
C THR A 99 12.15 6.77 -2.45
N ALA A 100 10.83 6.63 -2.42
CA ALA A 100 10.05 6.77 -1.19
C ALA A 100 10.51 5.80 -0.09
N ARG A 101 10.79 4.54 -0.45
CA ARG A 101 11.34 3.55 0.49
C ARG A 101 12.70 3.96 1.04
N GLY A 102 13.57 4.52 0.19
CA GLY A 102 14.87 5.07 0.63
C GLY A 102 14.69 6.18 1.66
N LEU A 103 13.84 7.16 1.37
CA LEU A 103 13.53 8.26 2.28
C LEU A 103 12.94 7.78 3.62
N ILE A 104 12.03 6.81 3.60
CA ILE A 104 11.48 6.21 4.83
C ILE A 104 12.60 5.54 5.64
N THR A 105 13.52 4.85 4.98
CA THR A 105 14.65 4.20 5.65
C THR A 105 15.56 5.22 6.32
N GLU A 106 15.85 6.35 5.67
CA GLU A 106 16.61 7.45 6.25
C GLU A 106 15.88 8.08 7.45
N LEU A 107 14.56 8.26 7.36
CA LEU A 107 13.75 8.74 8.49
C LEU A 107 13.75 7.76 9.67
N GLU A 108 13.71 6.45 9.41
CA GLU A 108 13.79 5.42 10.46
C GLU A 108 15.17 5.41 11.16
N GLN A 109 16.25 5.80 10.48
CA GLN A 109 17.56 5.98 11.10
C GLN A 109 17.61 7.18 12.05
N LEU A 110 16.92 8.27 11.70
CA LEU A 110 16.81 9.46 12.56
C LEU A 110 15.87 9.23 13.75
N HIS A 111 14.76 8.52 13.51
CA HIS A 111 13.77 8.22 14.53
C HIS A 111 13.19 6.82 14.32
N PRO A 112 13.48 5.84 15.18
CA PRO A 112 13.10 4.43 14.98
C PRO A 112 11.60 4.16 14.77
N LYS A 113 10.73 5.07 15.22
CA LYS A 113 9.27 4.96 15.04
C LYS A 113 8.73 5.83 13.91
N ALA A 114 9.58 6.45 13.08
CA ALA A 114 9.16 7.39 12.04
C ALA A 114 8.10 6.80 11.11
N LYS A 115 8.34 5.60 10.58
CA LYS A 115 7.39 4.91 9.70
C LYS A 115 6.04 4.63 10.36
N TRP A 116 6.04 4.17 11.61
CA TRP A 116 4.82 3.95 12.40
C TRP A 116 4.06 5.25 12.67
N ASN A 117 4.77 6.32 13.00
CA ASN A 117 4.17 7.64 13.24
C ASN A 117 3.55 8.19 11.96
N LEU A 118 4.21 8.05 10.81
CA LEU A 118 3.66 8.43 9.49
C LEU A 118 2.40 7.63 9.15
N PHE A 119 2.36 6.33 9.50
CA PHE A 119 1.16 5.53 9.29
C PHE A 119 0.01 6.01 10.18
N ASN A 120 0.27 6.19 11.48
CA ASN A 120 -0.73 6.62 12.45
C ASN A 120 -1.23 8.05 12.21
N SER A 121 -0.38 8.95 11.69
CA SER A 121 -0.77 10.33 11.40
C SER A 121 -1.87 10.42 10.35
N MET A 122 -2.00 9.43 9.46
CA MET A 122 -3.10 9.39 8.48
C MET A 122 -4.49 9.30 9.14
N GLY A 123 -4.58 8.76 10.36
CA GLY A 123 -5.82 8.68 11.15
C GLY A 123 -5.92 9.73 12.25
N ASN A 124 -4.88 10.53 12.46
CA ASN A 124 -4.78 11.52 13.54
C ASN A 124 -4.48 12.90 12.98
N ILE A 125 -5.49 13.47 12.30
CA ILE A 125 -5.38 14.77 11.63
C ILE A 125 -5.93 15.85 12.54
N ASP A 126 -5.08 16.80 12.91
CA ASP A 126 -5.48 18.02 13.60
C ASP A 126 -5.90 19.08 12.59
N GLN A 127 -7.20 19.37 12.53
CA GLN A 127 -7.77 20.29 11.55
C GLN A 127 -7.45 21.76 11.85
N GLU A 128 -7.11 22.09 13.10
CA GLU A 128 -6.80 23.48 13.48
C GLU A 128 -5.48 23.96 12.88
N TYR A 129 -4.56 23.04 12.59
CA TYR A 129 -3.22 23.34 12.04
C TYR A 129 -3.09 23.07 10.53
N LEU A 130 -4.19 22.88 9.81
CA LEU A 130 -4.20 22.71 8.35
C LEU A 130 -4.78 23.94 7.63
N PRO A 131 -4.26 24.29 6.44
CA PRO A 131 -4.78 25.40 5.63
C PRO A 131 -6.16 25.11 5.02
#